data_AF-A0A512IS51-F1
#
_entry.id   AF-A0A512IS51-F1
#
_cell.length_a   1.000
_cell.length_b   1.000
_cell.length_c   1.000
_cell.angle_alpha   90.00
_cell.angle_beta   90.00
_cell.angle_gamma   90.00
#
_symmetry.space_group_name_H-M   'P 1'
#
loop_
_entity.id
_entity.type
_entity.pdbx_description
1 polymer ?
#
loop_
_entity_poly.entity_id
_entity_poly.type
_entity_poly.pdbx_seq_one_letter_code
_entity_poly.pdbx_strand_id
1 'polypeptide(L)'
;MEACDTYREIKLIHENFRDTDKPLLDGDKEDILREMKAAWPSLNDANLIIHHEVAHAEIHVDVKAAHSVIKKPPGSDLKSALSFLYTKKSFERVFEPIIEDMRFEHCEALRSGDVKKARWTHVRGVIGIFATMVIHAASSGGKMAVKLWKMGS
;
A
#
# COMPACT_ATOMS: atom_id res chain seq x y z
N MET A 1 -0.98 -10.31 -1.04
CA MET A 1 -0.78 -11.61 -0.36
C MET A 1 -0.34 -11.32 1.09
N GLU A 2 -1.10 -10.50 1.83
CA GLU A 2 -0.75 -10.03 3.19
C GLU A 2 -1.84 -10.37 4.23
N ALA A 3 -3.06 -10.73 3.82
CA ALA A 3 -4.11 -11.10 4.77
C ALA A 3 -3.91 -12.49 5.41
N CYS A 4 -3.01 -13.32 4.87
CA CYS A 4 -2.86 -14.72 5.28
C CYS A 4 -1.98 -14.89 6.53
N ASP A 5 -0.99 -14.01 6.73
CA ASP A 5 -0.07 -14.09 7.88
C ASP A 5 -0.70 -13.52 9.15
N THR A 6 -1.47 -12.43 9.06
CA THR A 6 -2.20 -11.85 10.20
C THR A 6 -3.23 -12.83 10.79
N TYR A 7 -3.90 -13.62 9.96
CA TYR A 7 -4.88 -14.62 10.44
C TYR A 7 -4.23 -15.79 11.19
N ARG A 8 -2.97 -16.12 10.87
CA ARG A 8 -2.27 -17.27 11.46
C ARG A 8 -1.75 -16.97 12.87
N GLU A 9 -1.34 -15.73 13.12
CA GLU A 9 -0.90 -15.28 14.46
C GLU A 9 -2.07 -15.16 15.44
N ILE A 10 -3.23 -14.62 15.01
CA ILE A 10 -4.42 -14.48 15.87
C ILE A 10 -4.89 -15.84 16.39
N LYS A 11 -4.78 -16.90 15.58
CA LYS A 11 -5.19 -18.25 15.96
C LYS A 11 -4.30 -18.88 17.05
N LEU A 12 -3.00 -18.57 17.06
CA LEU A 12 -2.05 -19.10 18.05
C LEU A 12 -2.26 -18.49 19.45
N ILE A 13 -2.80 -17.28 19.52
CA ILE A 13 -3.06 -16.60 20.80
C ILE A 13 -4.35 -17.12 21.44
N HIS A 14 -5.36 -17.46 20.63
CA HIS A 14 -6.61 -18.06 21.14
C HIS A 14 -6.36 -19.41 21.83
N GLU A 15 -5.39 -20.20 21.37
CA GLU A 15 -4.99 -21.45 22.05
C GLU A 15 -4.30 -21.22 23.39
N ASN A 16 -3.49 -20.17 23.55
CA ASN A 16 -2.85 -19.86 24.84
C ASN A 16 -3.79 -19.16 25.84
N PHE A 17 -4.88 -18.53 25.36
CA PHE A 17 -5.85 -17.85 26.22
C PHE A 17 -6.96 -18.75 26.76
N ARG A 18 -7.03 -20.01 26.30
CA ARG A 18 -8.10 -20.96 26.65
C ARG A 18 -8.04 -21.53 28.06
N ASP A 19 -6.99 -21.23 28.82
CA ASP A 19 -6.69 -21.90 30.11
C ASP A 19 -7.04 -21.06 31.36
N THR A 20 -7.78 -19.95 31.19
CA THR A 20 -8.23 -19.12 32.31
C THR A 20 -9.73 -19.19 32.51
N ASP A 21 -10.19 -20.16 33.31
CA ASP A 21 -11.57 -20.28 33.84
C ASP A 21 -11.97 -19.14 34.82
N LYS A 22 -11.24 -18.02 34.83
CA LYS A 22 -11.51 -16.89 35.72
C LYS A 22 -12.42 -15.88 35.01
N PRO A 23 -13.53 -15.46 35.63
CA PRO A 23 -14.33 -14.37 35.09
C PRO A 23 -13.46 -13.11 35.01
N LEU A 24 -13.30 -12.58 33.81
CA LEU A 24 -12.54 -11.37 33.52
C LEU A 24 -13.24 -10.18 34.21
N LEU A 25 -12.66 -9.66 35.29
CA LEU A 25 -13.18 -8.47 35.97
C LEU A 25 -12.98 -7.26 35.04
N ASP A 26 -13.88 -6.26 35.10
CA ASP A 26 -13.81 -5.08 34.21
C ASP A 26 -12.49 -4.30 34.29
N GLY A 27 -11.70 -4.47 35.36
CA GLY A 27 -10.34 -3.92 35.48
C GLY A 27 -9.29 -4.61 34.60
N ASP A 28 -9.45 -5.91 34.30
CA ASP A 28 -8.47 -6.69 33.52
C ASP A 28 -8.56 -6.40 32.01
N LYS A 29 -9.70 -5.88 31.54
CA LYS A 29 -9.89 -5.53 30.12
C LYS A 29 -8.92 -4.46 29.66
N GLU A 30 -8.71 -3.42 30.45
CA GLU A 30 -7.81 -2.31 30.09
C GLU A 30 -6.34 -2.74 30.11
N ASP A 31 -5.95 -3.63 31.03
CA ASP A 31 -4.58 -4.16 31.07
C ASP A 31 -4.31 -5.11 29.89
N ILE A 32 -5.26 -5.97 29.52
CA ILE A 32 -5.16 -6.80 28.31
C ILE A 32 -5.13 -5.93 27.06
N LEU A 33 -5.97 -4.89 26.97
CA LEU A 33 -5.92 -3.93 25.86
C LEU A 33 -4.57 -3.21 25.80
N ARG A 34 -3.99 -2.85 26.96
CA ARG A 34 -2.68 -2.19 27.04
C ARG A 34 -1.57 -3.13 26.60
N GLU A 35 -1.60 -4.39 27.01
CA GLU A 35 -0.63 -5.42 26.63
C GLU A 35 -0.75 -5.76 25.13
N MET A 36 -1.96 -5.91 24.60
CA MET A 36 -2.19 -6.14 23.18
C MET A 36 -1.75 -4.94 22.33
N LYS A 37 -2.00 -3.70 22.76
CA LYS A 37 -1.50 -2.49 22.08
C LYS A 37 0.02 -2.37 22.15
N ALA A 38 0.64 -2.80 23.24
CA ALA A 38 2.08 -2.82 23.39
C ALA A 38 2.73 -3.90 22.50
N ALA A 39 2.11 -5.06 22.37
CA ALA A 39 2.57 -6.16 21.51
C ALA A 39 2.36 -5.85 20.02
N TRP A 40 1.26 -5.18 19.65
CA TRP A 40 0.95 -4.82 18.26
C TRP A 40 0.55 -3.36 18.11
N PRO A 41 1.51 -2.46 17.81
CA PRO A 41 1.24 -1.04 17.60
C PRO A 41 0.26 -0.75 16.47
N SER A 42 0.10 -1.66 15.50
CA SER A 42 -0.83 -1.56 14.37
C SER A 42 -2.30 -1.70 14.77
N LEU A 43 -2.61 -2.21 15.97
CA LEU A 43 -3.98 -2.28 16.49
C LEU A 43 -4.56 -0.91 16.85
N ASN A 44 -3.74 0.14 16.99
CA ASN A 44 -4.24 1.49 17.29
C ASN A 44 -5.19 2.04 16.22
N ASP A 45 -5.10 1.53 14.98
CA ASP A 45 -5.97 1.94 13.86
C ASP A 45 -7.18 1.02 13.69
N ALA A 46 -7.30 -0.09 14.44
CA ALA A 46 -8.39 -1.04 14.35
C ALA A 46 -9.45 -0.78 15.44
N ASN A 47 -10.72 -0.72 15.05
CA ASN A 47 -11.82 -0.77 16.02
C ASN A 47 -11.94 -2.21 16.54
N LEU A 48 -11.25 -2.50 17.64
CA LEU A 48 -11.36 -3.78 18.33
C LEU A 48 -12.72 -3.85 19.03
N ILE A 49 -13.59 -4.77 18.59
CA ILE A 49 -14.86 -5.03 19.26
C ILE A 49 -14.74 -6.38 19.96
N ILE A 50 -14.77 -6.36 21.29
CA ILE A 50 -14.77 -7.57 22.10
C ILE A 50 -16.23 -7.96 22.35
N HIS A 51 -16.69 -9.03 21.71
CA HIS A 51 -18.00 -9.60 22.01
C HIS A 51 -17.86 -10.60 23.17
N HIS A 52 -18.51 -10.32 24.29
CA HIS A 52 -18.57 -11.22 25.44
C HIS A 52 -19.94 -11.89 25.49
N GLU A 53 -20.04 -13.12 24.98
CA GLU A 53 -21.27 -13.91 25.05
C GLU A 53 -21.27 -14.75 26.34
N VAL A 54 -22.30 -14.58 27.17
CA VAL A 54 -22.31 -15.06 28.57
C VAL A 54 -22.72 -16.53 28.71
N ALA A 55 -23.03 -17.22 27.60
CA ALA A 55 -23.59 -18.58 27.65
C ALA A 55 -22.53 -19.69 27.54
N HIS A 56 -21.38 -19.41 26.92
CA HIS A 56 -20.24 -20.31 26.81
C HIS A 56 -18.99 -19.44 26.80
N ALA A 57 -17.94 -19.79 27.55
CA ALA A 57 -16.74 -19.00 27.74
C ALA A 57 -15.87 -18.90 26.47
N GLU A 58 -16.42 -18.37 25.38
CA GLU A 58 -15.75 -18.16 24.12
C GLU A 58 -15.70 -16.66 23.84
N ILE A 59 -14.52 -16.07 24.03
CA ILE A 59 -14.27 -14.67 23.67
C ILE A 59 -14.05 -14.64 22.15
N HIS A 60 -15.03 -14.11 21.43
CA HIS A 60 -14.90 -13.78 20.03
C HIS A 60 -14.32 -12.37 19.89
N VAL A 61 -13.05 -12.30 19.51
CA VAL A 61 -12.38 -11.05 19.13
C VAL A 61 -12.64 -10.82 17.64
N ASP A 62 -13.59 -9.95 17.32
CA ASP A 62 -13.85 -9.56 15.94
C ASP A 62 -13.02 -8.31 15.63
N VAL A 63 -11.88 -8.52 14.97
CA VAL A 63 -11.07 -7.42 14.45
C VAL A 63 -11.79 -6.87 13.23
N LYS A 64 -12.73 -5.95 13.44
CA LYS A 64 -13.24 -5.11 12.35
C LYS A 64 -12.08 -4.26 11.90
N ALA A 65 -11.39 -4.70 10.85
CA ALA A 65 -10.49 -3.88 10.08
C ALA A 65 -11.22 -2.57 9.81
N ALA A 66 -10.78 -1.50 10.46
CA ALA A 66 -11.35 -0.18 10.28
C ALA A 66 -11.40 0.05 8.77
N HIS A 67 -12.57 0.44 8.25
CA HIS A 67 -12.83 0.67 6.82
C HIS A 67 -11.56 1.26 6.20
N SER A 68 -10.76 0.41 5.57
CA SER A 68 -9.48 0.85 5.05
C SER A 68 -9.88 1.72 3.88
N VAL A 69 -9.77 3.04 4.06
CA VAL A 69 -9.92 3.97 2.95
C VAL A 69 -8.91 3.45 1.93
N ILE A 70 -9.42 2.85 0.84
CA ILE A 70 -8.60 2.19 -0.17
C ILE A 70 -7.74 3.30 -0.75
N LYS A 71 -6.53 3.46 -0.20
CA LYS A 71 -5.60 4.48 -0.63
C LYS A 71 -5.10 4.03 -1.99
N LYS A 72 -5.37 4.86 -3.01
CA LYS A 72 -4.87 4.61 -4.36
C LYS A 72 -3.35 4.43 -4.30
N PRO A 73 -2.79 3.43 -5.00
CA PRO A 73 -1.35 3.26 -5.02
C PRO A 73 -0.68 4.49 -5.67
N PRO A 74 0.54 4.82 -5.23
CA PRO A 74 1.27 5.94 -5.79
C PRO A 74 1.46 5.75 -7.30
N GLY A 75 1.19 6.80 -8.08
CA GLY A 75 1.31 6.76 -9.53
C GLY A 75 0.09 6.22 -10.29
N SER A 76 -1.03 5.88 -9.62
CA SER A 76 -2.27 5.49 -10.31
C SER A 76 -2.77 6.54 -11.30
N ASP A 77 -2.84 7.79 -10.87
CA ASP A 77 -3.33 8.87 -11.73
C ASP A 77 -2.33 9.14 -12.88
N LEU A 78 -1.04 8.99 -12.60
CA LEU A 78 0.04 9.13 -13.59
C LEU A 78 -0.02 8.03 -14.66
N LYS A 79 -0.28 6.77 -14.25
CA LYS A 79 -0.51 5.64 -15.16
C LYS A 79 -1.69 5.91 -16.08
N SER A 80 -2.80 6.40 -15.53
CA SER A 80 -3.99 6.75 -16.33
C SER A 80 -3.67 7.86 -17.35
N ALA A 81 -3.07 8.97 -16.91
CA ALA A 81 -2.71 10.08 -17.80
C ALA A 81 -1.74 9.65 -18.91
N LEU A 82 -0.69 8.89 -18.59
CA LEU A 82 0.29 8.43 -19.57
C LEU A 82 -0.30 7.41 -20.54
N SER A 83 -1.18 6.52 -20.08
CA SER A 83 -1.86 5.56 -20.95
C SER A 83 -2.81 6.23 -21.95
N PHE A 84 -3.31 7.43 -21.62
CA PHE A 84 -4.12 8.24 -22.50
C PHE A 84 -3.26 9.02 -23.51
N LEU A 85 -2.14 9.59 -23.06
CA LEU A 85 -1.26 10.42 -23.89
C LEU A 85 -0.41 9.61 -24.88
N TYR A 86 -0.02 8.38 -24.52
CA TYR A 86 0.90 7.57 -25.31
C TYR A 86 0.23 6.31 -25.83
N THR A 87 0.74 5.80 -26.97
CA THR A 87 0.31 4.48 -27.45
C THR A 87 0.61 3.40 -26.42
N LYS A 88 -0.26 2.38 -26.32
CA LYS A 88 -0.09 1.24 -25.41
C LYS A 88 1.35 0.68 -25.44
N LYS A 89 1.91 0.50 -26.64
CA LYS A 89 3.27 -0.01 -26.85
C LYS A 89 4.36 0.92 -26.29
N SER A 90 4.23 2.24 -26.45
CA SER A 90 5.17 3.20 -25.88
C SER A 90 5.04 3.24 -24.35
N PHE A 91 3.80 3.22 -23.85
CA PHE A 91 3.51 3.18 -22.42
C PHE A 91 4.19 1.97 -21.75
N GLU A 92 3.87 0.76 -22.20
CA GLU A 92 4.38 -0.51 -21.63
C GLU A 92 5.92 -0.60 -21.69
N ARG A 93 6.55 -0.07 -22.74
CA ARG A 93 7.99 -0.20 -22.93
C ARG A 93 8.82 0.86 -22.20
N VAL A 94 8.29 2.07 -22.08
CA VAL A 94 9.07 3.23 -21.66
C VAL A 94 8.63 3.72 -20.29
N PHE A 95 7.32 3.84 -20.06
CA PHE A 95 6.79 4.48 -18.88
C PHE A 95 6.43 3.49 -17.77
N GLU A 96 5.92 2.31 -18.14
CA GLU A 96 5.53 1.29 -17.16
C GLU A 96 6.69 0.84 -16.25
N PRO A 97 7.91 0.55 -16.75
CA PRO A 97 9.03 0.18 -15.89
C PRO A 97 9.37 1.26 -14.86
N ILE A 98 9.30 2.55 -15.23
CA ILE A 98 9.60 3.68 -14.33
C ILE A 98 8.54 3.78 -13.22
N ILE A 99 7.27 3.59 -13.57
CA ILE A 99 6.16 3.60 -12.60
C ILE A 99 6.27 2.40 -11.65
N GLU A 100 6.60 1.23 -12.17
CA GLU A 100 6.77 0.02 -11.35
C GLU A 100 7.93 0.16 -10.36
N ASP A 101 9.08 0.65 -10.82
CA ASP A 101 10.26 0.92 -9.98
C ASP A 101 9.92 1.94 -8.86
N MET A 102 9.29 3.07 -9.23
CA MET A 102 8.84 4.07 -8.26
C MET A 102 7.87 3.48 -7.22
N ARG A 103 6.93 2.63 -7.63
CA ARG A 103 5.97 1.98 -6.72
C ARG A 103 6.67 1.01 -5.78
N PHE A 104 7.59 0.21 -6.31
CA PHE A 104 8.34 -0.76 -5.53
C PHE A 104 9.17 -0.07 -4.44
N GLU A 105 9.99 0.92 -4.82
CA GLU A 105 10.83 1.67 -3.87
C GLU A 105 9.98 2.46 -2.84
N HIS A 106 8.85 3.01 -3.27
CA HIS A 106 7.96 3.76 -2.37
C HIS A 106 7.34 2.83 -1.32
N CYS A 107 6.86 1.67 -1.73
CA CYS A 107 6.33 0.66 -0.82
C CYS A 107 7.42 0.14 0.13
N GLU A 108 8.64 -0.07 -0.36
CA GLU A 108 9.78 -0.48 0.48
C GLU A 108 10.11 0.59 1.54
N ALA A 109 10.14 1.87 1.16
CA ALA A 109 10.39 2.97 2.08
C ALA A 109 9.27 3.15 3.12
N LEU A 110 8.01 2.94 2.73
CA LEU A 110 6.88 2.92 3.68
C LEU A 110 7.00 1.74 4.65
N ARG A 111 7.38 0.56 4.15
CA ARG A 111 7.59 -0.63 4.99
C ARG A 111 8.73 -0.45 5.99
N SER A 112 9.76 0.33 5.66
CA SER A 112 10.84 0.69 6.58
C SER A 112 10.50 1.88 7.49
N GLY A 113 9.28 2.44 7.43
CA GLY A 113 8.86 3.59 8.23
C GLY A 113 9.52 4.92 7.82
N ASP A 114 10.26 4.97 6.71
CA ASP A 114 10.95 6.17 6.24
C ASP A 114 10.07 6.99 5.29
N VAL A 115 9.20 7.80 5.87
CA VAL A 115 8.29 8.69 5.14
C VAL A 115 9.02 9.75 4.29
N LYS A 116 10.24 10.15 4.68
CA LYS A 116 11.02 11.14 3.91
C LYS A 116 11.54 10.51 2.63
N LYS A 117 12.11 9.30 2.73
CA LYS A 117 12.54 8.51 1.58
C LYS A 117 11.38 8.19 0.65
N ALA A 118 10.23 7.80 1.19
CA ALA A 118 9.03 7.53 0.38
C ALA A 118 8.60 8.76 -0.45
N ARG A 119 8.59 9.96 0.16
CA ARG A 119 8.29 11.22 -0.54
C ARG A 119 9.35 11.54 -1.60
N TRP A 120 10.62 11.34 -1.28
CA TRP A 120 11.72 11.58 -2.22
C TRP A 120 11.66 10.66 -3.44
N THR A 121 11.43 9.36 -3.25
CA THR A 121 11.21 8.39 -4.32
C THR A 121 10.07 8.81 -5.24
N HIS A 122 8.97 9.31 -4.68
CA HIS A 122 7.84 9.80 -5.47
C HIS A 122 8.24 10.99 -6.36
N VAL A 123 8.91 11.99 -5.80
CA VAL A 123 9.40 13.15 -6.56
C VAL A 123 10.37 12.73 -7.66
N ARG A 124 11.32 11.84 -7.34
CA ARG A 124 12.29 11.30 -8.30
C ARG A 124 11.61 10.60 -9.47
N GLY A 125 10.63 9.74 -9.19
CA GLY A 125 9.87 9.04 -10.23
C GLY A 125 9.10 9.98 -11.14
N VAL A 126 8.45 11.01 -10.58
CA VAL A 126 7.75 12.04 -11.38
C VAL A 126 8.72 12.79 -12.28
N ILE A 127 9.88 13.22 -11.77
CA ILE A 127 10.91 13.90 -12.57
C ILE A 127 11.41 12.98 -13.71
N GLY A 128 11.69 11.72 -13.41
CA GLY A 128 12.14 10.74 -14.40
C GLY A 128 11.13 10.53 -15.54
N ILE A 129 9.84 10.48 -15.20
CA ILE A 129 8.76 10.40 -16.18
C ILE A 129 8.71 11.66 -17.04
N PHE A 130 8.74 12.86 -16.45
CA PHE A 130 8.73 14.12 -17.21
C PHE A 130 9.93 14.23 -18.16
N ALA A 131 11.14 13.90 -17.70
CA ALA A 131 12.33 13.89 -18.54
C ALA A 131 12.16 12.92 -19.72
N THR A 132 11.62 11.73 -19.47
CA THR A 132 11.34 10.72 -20.49
C THR A 132 10.29 11.21 -21.49
N MET A 133 9.26 11.92 -21.04
CA MET A 133 8.27 12.55 -21.92
C MET A 133 8.90 13.57 -22.86
N VAL A 134 9.79 14.43 -22.35
CA VAL A 134 10.50 15.45 -23.14
C VAL A 134 11.39 14.79 -24.21
N ILE A 135 12.17 13.78 -23.82
CA ILE A 135 13.03 13.03 -24.75
C ILE A 135 12.17 12.34 -25.83
N HIS A 136 11.07 11.70 -25.43
CA HIS A 136 10.18 11.04 -26.37
C HIS A 136 9.54 12.05 -27.34
N ALA A 137 9.11 13.22 -26.86
CA ALA A 137 8.56 14.29 -27.69
C ALA A 137 9.60 14.87 -28.67
N ALA A 138 10.84 15.08 -28.23
CA ALA A 138 11.92 15.52 -29.10
C ALA A 138 12.21 14.48 -30.21
N SER A 139 12.26 13.19 -29.85
CA SER A 139 12.52 12.11 -30.80
C SER A 139 11.39 11.89 -31.81
N SER A 140 10.13 12.11 -31.41
CA SER A 140 8.99 12.01 -32.33
C SER A 140 8.90 13.23 -33.27
N GLY A 141 9.17 14.43 -32.75
CA GLY A 141 9.24 15.66 -33.54
C GLY A 141 10.33 15.61 -34.62
N GLY A 142 11.52 15.11 -34.27
CA GLY A 142 12.63 14.97 -35.22
C GLY A 142 12.30 14.08 -36.42
N LYS A 143 11.57 12.98 -36.22
CA LYS A 143 11.14 12.09 -37.32
C LYS A 143 10.16 12.77 -38.28
N MET A 144 9.24 13.59 -37.75
CA MET A 144 8.32 14.39 -38.55
C MET A 144 9.07 15.42 -39.40
N ALA A 145 10.01 16.15 -38.80
CA ALA A 145 10.81 17.17 -39.51
C ALA A 145 11.62 16.55 -40.67
N VAL A 146 12.29 15.42 -40.42
CA VAL A 146 13.04 14.70 -41.46
C VAL A 146 12.11 14.20 -42.58
N LYS A 147 10.92 13.72 -42.23
CA LYS A 147 9.93 13.24 -43.21
C LYS A 147 9.43 14.36 -44.10
N LEU A 148 9.14 15.53 -43.53
CA LEU A 148 8.73 16.73 -44.28
C LEU A 148 9.85 17.23 -45.20
N TRP A 149 11.10 17.25 -44.75
CA TRP A 149 12.24 17.63 -45.57
C TRP A 149 12.42 16.72 -46.80
N LYS A 150 12.26 15.40 -46.62
CA LYS A 150 12.34 14.42 -47.73
C LYS A 150 11.17 14.48 -48.73
N MET A 151 10.04 15.09 -48.36
CA MET A 151 8.89 15.26 -49.26
C MET A 151 8.98 16.55 -50.09
N GLY A 152 9.77 17.52 -49.64
CA GLY A 152 9.97 18.81 -50.34
C GLY A 152 11.21 18.86 -51.23
N SER A 153 12.03 17.80 -51.25
CA SER A 153 13.19 17.65 -52.15
C SER A 153 12.90 16.62 -53.23
#